data_AF-A0AAX0L433-F1
#
_entry.id   AF-A0AAX0L433-F1
#
_cell.length_a   1.000
_cell.length_b   1.000
_cell.length_c   1.000
_cell.angle_alpha   90.00
_cell.angle_beta   90.00
_cell.angle_gamma   90.00
#
_symmetry.space_group_name_H-M   'P 1'
#
loop_
_entity.id
_entity.type
_entity.pdbx_description
1 polymer ?
#
loop_
_entity_poly.entity_id
_entity_poly.type
_entity_poly.pdbx_seq_one_letter_code
_entity_poly.pdbx_strand_id
1 'polypeptide(L)'
;MPESFFALYRVNPWAWGAVMLFYPLLSALPQEVVFRSLFFRRYGRILPGSKRAITLNAILFSLAHLLYWNWIVALITFVGGVIFAWAYSVRRSFPLAVILHAIAGNVLFTVGAGVLFFSGSVDRPF
;
A
#
# COMPACT_ATOMS: atom_id res chain seq x y z
N MET A 1 18.72 4.14 -6.21
CA MET A 1 19.05 4.86 -4.97
C MET A 1 19.84 3.95 -4.03
N PRO A 2 21.17 3.86 -4.18
CA PRO A 2 22.03 3.21 -3.18
C PRO A 2 22.07 3.99 -1.87
N GLU A 3 22.06 5.33 -1.96
CA GLU A 3 22.18 6.25 -0.81
C GLU A 3 21.05 6.09 0.21
N SER A 4 19.83 5.77 -0.24
CA SER A 4 18.65 5.70 0.64
C SER A 4 18.52 4.38 1.40
N PHE A 5 19.34 3.37 1.09
CA PHE A 5 19.23 2.03 1.67
C PHE A 5 19.36 2.08 3.20
N PHE A 6 18.35 1.63 3.96
CA PHE A 6 18.32 1.79 5.43
C PHE A 6 18.49 3.23 5.94
N ALA A 7 18.33 4.27 5.11
CA ALA A 7 18.62 5.64 5.52
C ALA A 7 17.78 6.07 6.73
N LEU A 8 16.49 5.73 6.77
CA LEU A 8 15.63 6.06 7.91
C LEU A 8 16.14 5.43 9.21
N TYR A 9 16.55 4.15 9.17
CA TYR A 9 17.11 3.46 10.32
C TYR A 9 18.49 4.02 10.73
N ARG A 10 19.37 4.27 9.75
CA ARG A 10 20.75 4.74 9.98
C ARG A 10 20.81 6.18 10.47
N VAL A 11 19.94 7.05 9.98
CA VAL A 11 19.93 8.49 10.29
C VAL A 11 19.05 8.80 11.50
N ASN A 12 17.87 8.17 11.61
CA ASN A 12 16.93 8.42 12.70
C ASN A 12 16.18 7.14 13.12
N PRO A 13 16.82 6.27 13.93
CA PRO A 13 16.24 4.98 14.34
C PRO A 13 14.95 5.13 15.17
N TRP A 14 14.76 6.26 15.86
CA TRP A 14 13.51 6.55 16.57
C TRP A 14 12.36 6.80 15.60
N ALA A 15 12.58 7.60 14.56
CA ALA A 15 11.59 7.80 13.50
C ALA A 15 11.30 6.48 12.76
N TRP A 16 12.33 5.66 12.49
CA TRP A 16 12.13 4.33 11.94
C TRP A 16 11.23 3.46 12.86
N GLY A 17 11.52 3.41 14.16
CA GLY A 17 10.72 2.65 15.12
C GLY A 17 9.28 3.14 15.21
N ALA A 18 9.07 4.46 15.17
CA ALA A 18 7.73 5.05 15.09
C ALA A 18 7.00 4.62 13.82
N VAL A 19 7.67 4.62 12.66
CA VAL A 19 7.07 4.11 11.42
C VAL A 19 6.70 2.64 11.55
N MET A 20 7.61 1.78 12.05
CA MET A 20 7.34 0.35 12.22
C MET A 20 6.08 0.07 13.07
N LEU A 21 5.84 0.90 14.09
CA LEU A 21 4.70 0.78 15.00
C LEU A 21 3.42 1.42 14.46
N PHE A 22 3.51 2.68 13.99
CA PHE A 22 2.34 3.48 13.67
C PHE A 22 1.88 3.35 12.22
N TYR A 23 2.77 3.04 11.27
CA TYR A 23 2.36 2.82 9.87
C TYR A 23 1.30 1.73 9.72
N PRO A 24 1.42 0.54 10.35
CA PRO A 24 0.38 -0.49 10.30
C PRO A 24 -0.99 0.00 10.76
N LEU A 25 -1.01 0.81 11.83
CA LEU A 25 -2.25 1.23 12.51
C LEU A 25 -2.89 2.45 11.86
N LEU A 26 -2.08 3.46 11.51
CA LEU A 26 -2.55 4.75 11.05
C LEU A 26 -2.62 4.85 9.53
N SER A 27 -1.94 3.96 8.80
CA SER A 27 -1.92 3.97 7.33
C SER A 27 -2.49 2.69 6.74
N ALA A 28 -1.86 1.53 6.98
CA ALA A 28 -2.25 0.28 6.33
C ALA A 28 -3.69 -0.12 6.70
N LEU A 29 -4.04 -0.11 7.99
CA LEU A 29 -5.37 -0.49 8.46
C LEU A 29 -6.50 0.38 7.85
N PRO A 30 -6.46 1.73 7.92
CA PRO A 30 -7.48 2.57 7.27
C PRO A 30 -7.59 2.33 5.77
N GLN A 31 -6.46 2.19 5.07
CA GLN A 31 -6.45 1.91 3.64
C GLN A 31 -7.13 0.57 3.32
N GLU A 32 -6.84 -0.49 4.07
CA GLU A 32 -7.50 -1.79 3.87
C GLU A 32 -8.99 -1.75 4.23
N VAL A 33 -9.42 -0.93 5.21
CA VAL A 33 -10.86 -0.72 5.47
C VAL A 33 -11.55 -0.16 4.22
N VAL A 34 -10.99 0.89 3.62
CA VAL A 34 -11.55 1.55 2.44
C VAL A 34 -11.52 0.63 1.22
N PHE A 35 -10.33 0.14 0.86
CA PHE A 35 -10.14 -0.60 -0.37
C PHE A 35 -10.54 -2.07 -0.27
N ARG A 36 -10.70 -2.66 0.91
CA ARG A 36 -11.19 -4.04 1.01
C ARG A 36 -12.62 -4.09 1.51
N SER A 37 -12.81 -3.75 2.77
CA SER A 37 -14.09 -3.92 3.45
C SER A 37 -15.21 -3.12 2.78
N LEU A 38 -14.99 -1.82 2.55
CA LEU A 38 -16.00 -0.96 1.93
C LEU A 38 -16.16 -1.25 0.44
N PHE A 39 -15.06 -1.35 -0.31
CA PHE A 39 -15.11 -1.64 -1.75
C PHE A 39 -15.82 -2.97 -2.05
N PHE A 40 -15.40 -4.10 -1.47
CA PHE A 40 -15.98 -5.40 -1.82
C PHE A 40 -17.41 -5.56 -1.29
N ARG A 41 -17.77 -4.88 -0.19
CA ARG A 41 -19.15 -4.82 0.28
C ARG A 41 -20.05 -4.10 -0.72
N ARG A 42 -19.59 -2.99 -1.30
CA ARG A 42 -20.37 -2.16 -2.22
C ARG A 42 -20.37 -2.72 -3.65
N TYR A 43 -19.20 -3.01 -4.19
CA TYR A 43 -19.01 -3.34 -5.61
C TYR A 43 -18.86 -4.83 -5.87
N GLY A 44 -18.44 -5.63 -4.87
CA GLY A 44 -18.23 -7.06 -5.05
C GLY A 44 -19.50 -7.84 -5.40
N ARG A 45 -20.69 -7.32 -5.06
CA ARG A 45 -21.99 -7.89 -5.44
C ARG A 45 -22.42 -7.56 -6.88
N ILE A 46 -21.90 -6.47 -7.44
CA ILE A 46 -22.29 -5.94 -8.76
C ILE A 46 -21.29 -6.40 -9.83
N LEU A 47 -20.03 -6.63 -9.45
CA LEU A 47 -18.99 -7.08 -10.36
C LEU A 47 -19.03 -8.61 -10.53
N PRO A 48 -19.22 -9.12 -11.76
CA PRO A 48 -19.22 -10.56 -12.01
C PRO A 48 -17.81 -11.12 -11.88
N GLY A 49 -17.63 -12.08 -10.97
CA GLY A 49 -16.41 -12.86 -10.80
C GLY A 49 -15.33 -12.20 -9.94
N SER A 50 -14.73 -13.00 -9.05
CA SER A 50 -13.72 -12.56 -8.07
C SER A 50 -12.51 -11.88 -8.72
N LYS A 51 -12.04 -12.39 -9.88
CA LYS A 51 -10.89 -11.83 -10.60
C LYS A 51 -11.10 -10.38 -11.04
N ARG A 52 -12.28 -10.07 -11.62
CA ARG A 52 -12.58 -8.70 -12.10
C ARG A 52 -12.66 -7.71 -10.94
N ALA A 53 -13.28 -8.12 -9.84
CA ALA A 53 -13.35 -7.32 -8.61
C ALA A 53 -11.96 -7.05 -8.02
N ILE A 54 -11.08 -8.06 -7.95
CA ILE A 54 -9.69 -7.92 -7.51
C ILE A 54 -8.91 -6.95 -8.40
N THR A 55 -8.98 -7.12 -9.73
CA THR A 55 -8.25 -6.26 -10.67
C THR A 55 -8.72 -4.81 -10.56
N LEU A 56 -10.02 -4.55 -10.58
CA LEU A 56 -10.54 -3.19 -10.44
C LEU A 56 -10.15 -2.58 -9.10
N ASN A 57 -10.20 -3.37 -8.03
CA ASN A 57 -9.81 -2.92 -6.71
C ASN A 57 -8.32 -2.52 -6.62
N ALA A 58 -7.44 -3.31 -7.24
CA ALA A 58 -6.02 -3.03 -7.32
C ALA A 58 -5.73 -1.78 -8.17
N ILE A 59 -6.45 -1.59 -9.27
CA ILE A 59 -6.36 -0.36 -10.08
C ILE A 59 -6.72 0.85 -9.22
N LEU A 60 -7.87 0.84 -8.54
CA LEU A 60 -8.29 1.96 -7.71
C LEU A 60 -7.32 2.25 -6.55
N PHE A 61 -6.77 1.19 -5.94
CA PHE A 61 -5.75 1.34 -4.91
C PHE A 61 -4.48 2.00 -5.46
N SER A 62 -4.03 1.58 -6.64
CA SER A 62 -2.89 2.21 -7.34
C SER A 62 -3.17 3.66 -7.73
N LEU A 63 -4.37 3.96 -8.23
CA LEU A 63 -4.78 5.32 -8.59
C LEU A 63 -4.80 6.26 -7.38
N ALA A 64 -5.16 5.77 -6.19
CA ALA A 64 -5.08 6.55 -4.97
C ALA A 64 -3.64 6.96 -4.59
N HIS A 65 -2.63 6.29 -5.16
CA HIS A 65 -1.21 6.61 -4.99
C HIS A 65 -0.64 7.44 -6.14
N LEU A 66 -1.45 7.88 -7.11
CA LEU A 66 -0.98 8.79 -8.17
C LEU A 66 -0.51 10.15 -7.65
N LEU A 67 -0.88 10.52 -6.42
CA LEU A 67 -0.42 11.74 -5.76
C LEU A 67 1.11 11.83 -5.65
N TYR A 68 1.81 10.69 -5.70
CA TYR A 68 3.28 10.63 -5.66
C TYR A 68 3.93 10.87 -7.03
N TRP A 69 3.14 10.98 -8.09
CA TRP A 69 3.58 11.22 -9.47
C TRP A 69 4.73 10.30 -9.93
N ASN A 70 4.69 9.04 -9.52
CA ASN A 70 5.77 8.09 -9.75
C ASN A 70 5.23 6.76 -10.28
N TRP A 71 5.70 6.35 -11.47
CA TRP A 71 5.22 5.13 -12.13
C TRP A 71 5.64 3.85 -11.36
N ILE A 72 6.77 3.87 -10.64
CA ILE A 72 7.21 2.76 -9.79
C ILE A 72 6.24 2.59 -8.63
N VAL A 73 5.81 3.70 -8.02
CA VAL A 73 4.79 3.69 -6.96
C VAL A 73 3.48 3.14 -7.50
N ALA A 74 3.04 3.57 -8.67
CA ALA A 74 1.84 3.04 -9.32
C ALA A 74 1.92 1.52 -9.53
N LEU A 75 3.06 1.01 -10.02
CA LEU A 75 3.27 -0.42 -10.25
C LEU A 75 3.30 -1.22 -8.93
N ILE A 76 4.08 -0.78 -7.94
CA ILE A 76 4.20 -1.47 -6.64
C ILE A 76 2.84 -1.53 -5.93
N THR A 77 2.11 -0.43 -5.91
CA THR A 77 0.79 -0.35 -5.28
C THR A 77 -0.24 -1.17 -6.03
N PHE A 78 -0.18 -1.25 -7.37
CA PHE A 78 -1.02 -2.15 -8.14
C PHE A 78 -0.76 -3.62 -7.76
N VAL A 79 0.50 -4.06 -7.78
CA VAL A 79 0.87 -5.45 -7.43
C VAL A 79 0.50 -5.76 -5.98
N GLY A 80 0.81 -4.87 -5.04
CA GLY A 80 0.40 -5.00 -3.64
C GLY A 80 -1.12 -5.07 -3.50
N GLY A 81 -1.85 -4.19 -4.21
CA GLY A 81 -3.30 -4.16 -4.24
C GLY A 81 -3.92 -5.48 -4.72
N VAL A 82 -3.32 -6.15 -5.72
CA VAL A 82 -3.75 -7.49 -6.16
C VAL A 82 -3.57 -8.52 -5.03
N ILE A 83 -2.41 -8.53 -4.36
CA ILE A 83 -2.10 -9.47 -3.28
C ILE A 83 -3.04 -9.26 -2.08
N PHE A 84 -3.24 -8.02 -1.66
CA PHE A 84 -4.09 -7.69 -0.51
C PHE A 84 -5.57 -7.96 -0.82
N ALA A 85 -6.03 -7.66 -2.04
CA ALA A 85 -7.38 -7.99 -2.50
C ALA A 85 -7.60 -9.50 -2.61
N TRP A 86 -6.59 -10.28 -3.02
CA TRP A 86 -6.62 -11.74 -2.97
C TRP A 86 -6.74 -12.26 -1.53
N ALA A 87 -5.96 -11.73 -0.59
CA ALA A 87 -6.04 -12.10 0.82
C ALA A 87 -7.43 -11.83 1.41
N TYR A 88 -8.01 -10.67 1.08
CA TYR A 88 -9.35 -10.35 1.54
C TYR A 88 -10.45 -11.18 0.86
N SER A 89 -10.47 -11.26 -0.46
CA SER A 89 -11.60 -11.81 -1.22
C SER A 89 -11.55 -13.32 -1.43
N VAL A 90 -10.35 -13.88 -1.62
CA VAL A 90 -10.14 -15.31 -1.87
C VAL A 90 -9.83 -16.04 -0.57
N ARG A 91 -8.91 -15.51 0.25
CA ARG A 91 -8.58 -16.09 1.57
C ARG A 91 -9.57 -15.68 2.67
N ARG A 92 -10.54 -14.82 2.36
CA ARG A 92 -11.61 -14.37 3.28
C ARG A 92 -11.07 -13.82 4.60
N SER A 93 -9.90 -13.16 4.56
CA SER A 93 -9.22 -12.70 5.77
C SER A 93 -8.82 -11.23 5.64
N PHE A 94 -9.59 -10.38 6.32
CA PHE A 94 -9.24 -8.97 6.49
C PHE A 94 -7.94 -8.77 7.29
N PRO A 95 -7.71 -9.46 8.43
CA PRO A 95 -6.45 -9.34 9.16
C PRO A 95 -5.23 -9.70 8.30
N LEU A 96 -5.33 -10.72 7.44
CA LEU A 96 -4.25 -11.10 6.54
C LEU A 96 -3.92 -9.98 5.54
N ALA A 97 -4.93 -9.31 4.98
CA ALA A 97 -4.69 -8.18 4.08
C ALA A 97 -3.98 -7.02 4.80
N VAL A 98 -4.39 -6.70 6.03
CA VAL A 98 -3.75 -5.67 6.86
C VAL A 98 -2.30 -6.05 7.20
N ILE A 99 -2.05 -7.29 7.61
CA ILE A 99 -0.69 -7.77 7.94
C ILE A 99 0.22 -7.72 6.70
N LEU A 100 -0.25 -8.21 5.56
CA LEU A 100 0.53 -8.18 4.31
C LEU A 100 0.87 -6.75 3.90
N HIS A 101 -0.10 -5.83 4.01
CA HIS A 101 0.13 -4.42 3.71
C HIS A 101 1.09 -3.78 4.72
N ALA A 102 0.93 -4.03 6.01
CA ALA A 102 1.82 -3.56 7.06
C ALA A 102 3.27 -4.02 6.83
N ILE A 103 3.48 -5.31 6.53
CA ILE A 103 4.80 -5.87 6.23
C ILE A 103 5.38 -5.21 4.98
N ALA A 104 4.60 -5.11 3.89
CA ALA A 104 5.07 -4.51 2.65
C ALA A 104 5.54 -3.07 2.86
N GLY A 105 4.75 -2.24 3.55
CA GLY A 105 5.13 -0.87 3.85
C GLY A 105 6.34 -0.77 4.78
N ASN A 106 6.39 -1.56 5.86
CA ASN A 106 7.52 -1.59 6.76
C ASN A 106 8.82 -2.00 6.05
N VAL A 107 8.76 -2.98 5.14
CA VAL A 107 9.90 -3.34 4.28
C VAL A 107 10.31 -2.17 3.40
N LEU A 108 9.36 -1.51 2.71
CA LEU A 108 9.66 -0.36 1.85
C LEU A 108 10.33 0.79 2.63
N PHE A 109 9.82 1.15 3.81
CA PHE A 109 10.44 2.16 4.67
C PHE A 109 11.82 1.73 5.16
N THR A 110 11.97 0.47 5.51
CA THR A 110 13.23 -0.08 6.02
C THR A 110 14.31 -0.10 4.94
N VAL A 111 14.02 -0.58 3.73
CA VAL A 111 15.01 -0.63 2.63
C VAL A 111 15.22 0.73 1.95
N GLY A 112 14.53 1.78 2.41
CA GLY A 112 14.68 3.14 1.89
C GLY A 112 13.85 3.47 0.65
N ALA A 113 12.99 2.55 0.21
CA ALA A 113 12.04 2.77 -0.87
C ALA A 113 10.84 3.64 -0.44
N GLY A 114 10.62 3.81 0.87
CA GLY A 114 9.61 4.70 1.43
C GLY A 114 9.75 6.17 1.00
N VAL A 115 10.94 6.59 0.54
CA VAL A 115 11.15 7.92 -0.06
C VAL A 115 10.26 8.14 -1.29
N LEU A 116 9.95 7.09 -2.05
CA LEU A 116 9.06 7.19 -3.21
C LEU A 116 7.61 7.53 -2.81
N PHE A 117 7.25 7.23 -1.57
CA PHE A 117 5.94 7.48 -0.97
C PHE A 117 5.96 8.73 -0.07
N PHE A 118 6.90 9.64 -0.32
CA PHE A 118 6.98 10.92 0.38
C PHE A 118 6.54 12.04 -0.54
N SER A 119 5.51 12.79 -0.16
CA SER A 119 4.99 13.88 -1.00
C SER A 119 6.01 15.00 -1.26
N GLY A 120 7.03 15.15 -0.42
CA GLY A 120 8.12 16.10 -0.64
C GLY A 120 9.13 15.67 -1.69
N SER A 121 9.08 14.42 -2.19
CA SER A 121 9.94 13.95 -3.29
C SER A 121 9.26 13.98 -4.65
N VAL A 122 8.09 14.61 -4.75
CA VAL A 122 7.26 14.62 -5.96
C VAL A 122 7.78 15.68 -6.93
N ASP A 123 8.13 15.25 -8.14
CA ASP A 123 8.42 16.14 -9.26
C ASP A 123 7.21 16.12 -10.22
N ARG A 124 6.46 17.23 -10.27
CA ARG A 124 5.21 17.34 -11.04
C ARG A 124 5.53 17.84 -12.44
N PRO A 125 4.77 17.45 -13.47
CA PRO A 125 5.04 17.86 -14.84
C PRO A 125 4.48 19.26 -15.17
N PHE A 126 3.94 19.98 -14.18
CA PHE A 126 3.38 21.32 -14.29
C PHE A 126 3.48 22.06 -12.95
#